data_AF-A0A6C0JYE1-F1
#
_entry.id   AF-A0A6C0JYE1-F1
#
_cell.length_a   1.000
_cell.length_b   1.000
_cell.length_c   1.000
_cell.angle_alpha   90.00
_cell.angle_beta   90.00
_cell.angle_gamma   90.00
#
_symmetry.space_group_name_H-M   'P 1'
#
loop_
_entity.id
_entity.type
_entity.pdbx_description
1 polymer ?
#
loop_
_entity_poly.entity_id
_entity_poly.type
_entity_poly.pdbx_seq_one_letter_code
_entity_poly.pdbx_strand_id
1 'polypeptide(L)'
;MDDNIKSKEVKLFHCEICDFTSSKISNYKAHLLSSKHKKNDKMMTVDDKKTAKEADSIFACECGKEYKHRQGLWKHKKICIDPFDSNKIISENMPTDEPTLKEMFLKVVEQNQAILLENQEMRKLLSETIPKIGNTTNNTTNNNQFNLQFFLNETCKDALNLTDFVEQIKLQLSDLDMIGRVGYVEGITKIFLRNLKDIDVCKRPIHCSDLKRETLYIKDKDAWEKENGENIKIKRAIKGIEHKNIKQLPQWREENPTAEDTETKKHLEYQNILLEAMGGATSEDDNKKHEKIIRNIAKEVVIEKKQEK
;
A
#
# COMPACT_ATOMS: atom_id res chain seq x y z
N MET A 1 -4.57 51.78 -15.30
CA MET A 1 -5.32 51.38 -16.51
C MET A 1 -5.85 50.00 -16.21
N ASP A 2 -7.03 49.97 -15.59
CA ASP A 2 -7.66 48.74 -15.12
C ASP A 2 -8.67 48.27 -16.17
N ASP A 3 -8.29 47.26 -16.93
CA ASP A 3 -9.15 46.63 -17.94
C ASP A 3 -10.19 45.73 -17.26
N ASN A 4 -11.38 46.29 -17.08
CA ASN A 4 -12.58 45.61 -16.62
C ASN A 4 -13.10 44.65 -17.71
N ILE A 5 -12.69 43.39 -17.66
CA ILE A 5 -13.20 42.32 -18.52
C ILE A 5 -14.63 41.95 -18.08
N LYS A 6 -15.62 42.51 -18.79
CA LYS A 6 -17.03 42.10 -18.70
C LYS A 6 -17.17 40.62 -19.02
N SER A 7 -17.53 39.81 -18.01
CA SER A 7 -17.91 38.40 -18.17
C SER A 7 -19.22 38.30 -18.97
N LYS A 8 -19.16 37.70 -20.17
CA LYS A 8 -20.36 37.34 -20.94
C LYS A 8 -21.13 36.24 -20.21
N GLU A 9 -22.39 36.48 -19.87
CA GLU A 9 -23.31 35.46 -19.36
C GLU A 9 -23.41 34.29 -20.35
N VAL A 10 -23.05 33.09 -19.88
CA VAL A 10 -23.05 31.88 -20.70
C VAL A 10 -24.43 31.23 -20.58
N LYS A 11 -25.20 31.21 -21.67
CA LYS A 11 -26.47 30.46 -21.73
C LYS A 11 -26.19 28.95 -21.59
N LEU A 12 -26.75 28.34 -20.55
CA LEU A 12 -26.73 26.88 -20.35
C LEU A 12 -27.99 26.25 -20.95
N PHE A 13 -27.82 25.13 -21.64
CA PHE A 13 -28.85 24.28 -22.21
C PHE A 13 -28.96 23.01 -21.34
N HIS A 14 -30.16 22.65 -20.91
CA HIS A 14 -30.43 21.51 -20.02
C HIS A 14 -31.41 20.54 -20.68
N CYS A 15 -31.18 19.23 -20.51
CA CYS A 15 -32.04 18.15 -20.97
C CYS A 15 -32.81 17.53 -19.80
N GLU A 16 -34.14 17.62 -19.83
CA GLU A 16 -35.02 17.12 -18.75
C GLU A 16 -35.15 15.59 -18.70
N ILE A 17 -34.71 14.87 -19.74
CA ILE A 17 -34.86 13.40 -19.85
C ILE A 17 -33.69 12.66 -19.17
N CYS A 18 -32.52 13.29 -19.04
CA CYS A 18 -31.31 12.63 -18.53
C CYS A 18 -30.34 13.58 -17.82
N ASP A 19 -30.83 14.74 -17.40
CA ASP A 19 -30.12 15.78 -16.65
C ASP A 19 -28.81 16.31 -17.29
N PHE A 20 -28.64 16.12 -18.60
CA PHE A 20 -27.46 16.62 -19.31
C PHE A 20 -27.50 18.15 -19.45
N THR A 21 -26.41 18.84 -19.07
CA THR A 21 -26.25 20.29 -19.22
C THR A 21 -25.06 20.65 -20.12
N SER A 22 -25.20 21.70 -20.94
CA SER A 22 -24.17 22.16 -21.86
C SER A 22 -24.23 23.67 -22.07
N SER A 23 -23.09 24.35 -22.13
CA SER A 23 -23.01 25.80 -22.47
C SER A 23 -23.01 26.08 -23.98
N LYS A 24 -22.93 25.03 -24.81
CA LYS A 24 -22.89 25.13 -26.27
C LYS A 24 -24.10 24.47 -26.91
N ILE A 25 -24.80 25.20 -27.78
CA ILE A 25 -25.99 24.72 -28.49
C ILE A 25 -25.68 23.54 -29.42
N SER A 26 -24.50 23.52 -30.04
CA SER A 26 -24.07 22.43 -30.92
C SER A 26 -23.98 21.09 -30.17
N ASN A 27 -23.41 21.10 -28.97
CA ASN A 27 -23.28 19.92 -28.12
C ASN A 27 -24.65 19.46 -27.62
N TYR A 28 -25.55 20.40 -27.29
CA TYR A 28 -26.92 20.08 -26.89
C TYR A 28 -27.70 19.42 -28.04
N LYS A 29 -27.58 19.93 -29.27
CA LYS A 29 -28.18 19.30 -30.47
C LYS A 29 -27.59 17.91 -30.75
N ALA A 30 -26.28 17.74 -30.62
CA ALA A 30 -25.63 16.43 -30.78
C ALA A 30 -26.10 15.43 -29.71
N HIS A 31 -26.29 15.88 -28.47
CA HIS A 31 -26.85 15.09 -27.37
C HIS A 31 -28.25 14.55 -27.72
N LEU A 32 -29.17 15.41 -28.17
CA LEU A 32 -30.54 15.04 -28.57
C LEU A 32 -30.55 14.01 -29.72
N LEU A 33 -29.55 14.07 -30.61
CA LEU A 33 -29.43 13.13 -31.74
C LEU A 33 -28.77 11.81 -31.38
N SER A 34 -28.15 11.70 -30.20
CA SER A 34 -27.39 10.51 -29.80
C SER A 34 -28.30 9.29 -29.64
N SER A 35 -27.79 8.11 -30.01
CA SER A 35 -28.53 6.86 -29.86
C SER A 35 -28.89 6.55 -28.40
N LYS A 36 -28.13 7.08 -27.44
CA LYS A 36 -28.43 6.95 -26.00
C LYS A 36 -29.66 7.77 -25.63
N HIS A 37 -29.73 9.03 -26.05
CA HIS A 37 -30.89 9.90 -25.79
C HIS A 37 -32.15 9.39 -26.51
N LYS A 38 -32.05 9.04 -27.80
CA LYS A 38 -33.18 8.49 -28.57
C LYS A 38 -33.75 7.16 -28.03
N LYS A 39 -32.94 6.37 -27.32
CA LYS A 39 -33.40 5.13 -26.67
C LYS A 39 -34.10 5.41 -25.34
N ASN A 40 -33.81 6.53 -24.69
CA ASN A 40 -34.43 6.94 -23.43
C ASN A 40 -35.78 7.65 -23.61
N ASP A 41 -36.08 8.12 -24.83
CA ASP A 41 -37.33 8.80 -25.20
C ASP A 41 -38.60 7.90 -25.10
N LYS A 42 -38.44 6.63 -24.68
CA LYS A 42 -39.53 5.64 -24.57
C LYS A 42 -39.62 4.92 -23.22
N MET A 43 -38.92 5.35 -22.17
CA MET A 43 -39.00 4.66 -20.87
C MET A 43 -38.98 5.62 -19.69
N MET A 44 -40.14 6.24 -19.44
CA MET A 44 -40.54 6.71 -18.11
C MET A 44 -41.92 6.13 -17.81
N THR A 45 -41.97 4.91 -17.30
CA THR A 45 -43.08 4.46 -16.44
C THR A 45 -42.52 3.62 -15.30
N VAL A 46 -42.94 4.05 -14.12
CA VAL A 46 -42.74 3.51 -12.78
C VAL A 46 -43.23 2.06 -12.68
N ASP A 47 -42.53 1.28 -11.85
CA ASP A 47 -42.88 -0.04 -11.31
C ASP A 47 -43.38 -1.12 -12.27
N ASP A 48 -42.54 -2.10 -12.56
CA ASP A 48 -42.98 -3.35 -13.19
C ASP A 48 -42.24 -4.54 -12.56
N LYS A 49 -42.74 -5.01 -11.41
CA LYS A 49 -42.53 -6.38 -10.92
C LYS A 49 -43.22 -7.33 -11.88
N LYS A 50 -42.55 -7.72 -12.97
CA LYS A 50 -42.99 -8.82 -13.82
C LYS A 50 -42.43 -10.15 -13.31
N THR A 51 -43.20 -10.77 -12.42
CA THR A 51 -43.15 -12.21 -12.16
C THR A 51 -43.60 -12.95 -13.41
N ALA A 52 -42.65 -13.53 -14.16
CA ALA A 52 -42.96 -14.55 -15.15
C ALA A 52 -43.12 -15.89 -14.44
N LYS A 53 -44.22 -16.59 -14.68
CA LYS A 53 -44.49 -17.95 -14.19
C LYS A 53 -43.36 -18.88 -14.67
N GLU A 54 -42.54 -19.37 -13.74
CA GLU A 54 -41.52 -20.38 -14.00
C GLU A 54 -42.21 -21.73 -14.28
N ALA A 55 -42.16 -22.18 -15.53
CA ALA A 55 -42.15 -23.61 -15.80
C ALA A 55 -40.68 -24.04 -15.65
N ASP A 56 -40.33 -24.66 -14.52
CA ASP A 56 -38.99 -25.15 -14.19
C ASP A 56 -38.56 -26.24 -15.17
N SER A 57 -38.07 -25.81 -16.34
CA SER A 57 -37.40 -26.68 -17.29
C SER A 57 -35.94 -26.77 -16.85
N ILE A 58 -35.63 -27.73 -15.97
CA ILE A 58 -34.25 -28.03 -15.59
C ILE A 58 -33.58 -28.77 -16.75
N PHE A 59 -32.45 -28.24 -17.24
CA PHE A 59 -31.68 -28.82 -18.33
C PHE A 59 -30.45 -29.54 -17.77
N ALA A 60 -30.48 -30.86 -17.72
CA ALA A 60 -29.37 -31.68 -17.22
C ALA A 60 -28.40 -32.11 -18.34
N CYS A 61 -27.12 -32.21 -17.99
CA CYS A 61 -26.09 -32.85 -18.79
C CYS A 61 -25.89 -34.31 -18.33
N GLU A 62 -25.44 -35.19 -19.21
CA GLU A 62 -25.10 -36.59 -18.91
C GLU A 62 -24.02 -36.72 -17.82
N CYS A 63 -23.20 -35.68 -17.59
CA CYS A 63 -22.28 -35.64 -16.45
C CYS A 63 -22.94 -35.35 -15.08
N GLY A 64 -24.27 -35.18 -15.04
CA GLY A 64 -25.06 -34.92 -13.83
C GLY A 64 -25.22 -33.44 -13.46
N LYS A 65 -24.67 -32.49 -14.24
CA LYS A 65 -24.82 -31.05 -13.96
C LYS A 65 -26.13 -30.49 -14.54
N GLU A 66 -26.86 -29.75 -13.72
CA GLU A 66 -28.15 -29.16 -14.05
C GLU A 66 -28.08 -27.65 -14.28
N TYR A 67 -28.86 -27.15 -15.24
CA TYR A 67 -28.86 -25.75 -15.65
C TYR A 67 -30.29 -25.22 -15.80
N LYS A 68 -30.52 -24.00 -15.33
CA LYS A 68 -31.82 -23.30 -15.46
C LYS A 68 -32.20 -22.95 -16.89
N HIS A 69 -31.21 -22.87 -17.79
CA HIS A 69 -31.41 -22.42 -19.16
C HIS A 69 -30.60 -23.26 -20.15
N ARG A 70 -31.18 -23.54 -21.33
CA ARG A 70 -30.56 -24.31 -22.41
C ARG A 70 -29.21 -23.74 -22.85
N GLN A 71 -29.03 -22.42 -22.78
CA GLN A 71 -27.78 -21.75 -23.13
C GLN A 71 -26.66 -22.10 -22.12
N GLY A 72 -27.00 -22.26 -20.85
CA GLY A 72 -26.07 -22.72 -19.81
C GLY A 72 -25.60 -24.15 -20.09
N LEU A 73 -26.54 -25.05 -20.39
CA LEU A 73 -26.23 -26.42 -20.82
C LEU A 73 -25.38 -26.43 -22.09
N TRP A 74 -25.66 -25.59 -23.08
CA TRP A 74 -24.90 -25.56 -24.34
C TRP A 74 -23.46 -25.09 -24.13
N LYS A 75 -23.24 -24.04 -23.33
CA LYS A 75 -21.88 -23.61 -22.97
C LYS A 75 -21.13 -24.70 -22.23
N HIS A 76 -21.82 -25.37 -21.30
CA HIS A 76 -21.24 -26.49 -20.57
C HIS A 76 -20.90 -27.67 -21.48
N LYS A 77 -21.77 -28.08 -22.40
CA LYS A 77 -21.51 -29.20 -23.33
C LYS A 77 -20.25 -28.99 -24.18
N LYS A 78 -19.83 -27.75 -24.43
CA LYS A 78 -18.59 -27.46 -25.15
C LYS A 78 -17.32 -27.75 -24.36
N ILE A 79 -17.42 -27.81 -23.04
CA ILE A 79 -16.30 -28.00 -22.12
C ILE A 79 -16.50 -29.22 -21.20
N CYS A 80 -17.60 -29.95 -21.39
CA CYS A 80 -17.91 -31.13 -20.61
C CYS A 80 -17.09 -32.30 -21.16
N ILE A 81 -16.15 -32.77 -20.35
CA ILE A 81 -15.44 -34.02 -20.61
C ILE A 81 -16.31 -35.11 -20.02
N ASP A 82 -16.92 -35.92 -20.89
CA ASP A 82 -17.80 -37.01 -20.47
C ASP A 82 -17.00 -38.07 -19.68
N PRO A 83 -17.43 -38.47 -18.47
CA PRO A 83 -16.78 -39.54 -17.72
C PRO A 83 -16.89 -40.93 -18.38
N PHE A 84 -17.71 -41.12 -19.41
CA PHE A 84 -17.97 -42.43 -20.02
C PHE A 84 -17.29 -42.72 -21.35
N ASP A 85 -16.56 -41.76 -21.97
CA ASP A 85 -15.92 -41.99 -23.28
C ASP A 85 -14.42 -42.29 -23.17
N SER A 86 -14.08 -43.37 -22.45
CA SER A 86 -12.70 -43.87 -22.35
C SER A 86 -12.40 -45.04 -23.30
N ASN A 87 -13.22 -45.33 -24.31
CA ASN A 87 -13.00 -46.48 -25.19
C ASN A 87 -13.40 -46.23 -26.66
N LYS A 88 -12.68 -45.35 -27.34
CA LYS A 88 -12.53 -45.46 -28.80
C LYS A 88 -11.07 -45.29 -29.22
N ILE A 89 -10.42 -46.45 -29.43
CA ILE A 89 -9.08 -46.56 -30.00
C ILE A 89 -9.11 -46.16 -31.48
N ILE A 90 -8.36 -45.10 -31.78
CA ILE A 90 -7.51 -44.78 -32.93
C ILE A 90 -7.90 -45.38 -34.31
N SER A 91 -8.09 -44.49 -35.30
CA SER A 91 -7.62 -44.74 -36.67
C SER A 91 -6.62 -43.64 -37.07
N GLU A 92 -5.52 -44.09 -37.64
CA GLU A 92 -4.28 -43.39 -37.93
C GLU A 92 -4.37 -42.25 -38.97
N ASN A 93 -3.32 -41.41 -38.95
CA ASN A 93 -2.89 -40.41 -39.91
C ASN A 93 -3.38 -38.96 -39.72
N MET A 94 -2.80 -38.29 -38.73
CA MET A 94 -2.39 -36.89 -38.89
C MET A 94 -0.92 -36.76 -38.48
N PRO A 95 -0.06 -36.10 -39.28
CA PRO A 95 1.28 -35.74 -38.84
C PRO A 95 1.13 -34.67 -37.75
N THR A 96 1.29 -35.06 -36.51
CA THR A 96 1.36 -34.11 -35.39
C THR A 96 2.81 -33.72 -35.22
N ASP A 97 3.22 -32.66 -35.92
CA ASP A 97 4.39 -31.85 -35.58
C ASP A 97 4.12 -31.08 -34.26
N GLU A 98 3.63 -31.77 -33.23
CA GLU A 98 3.40 -31.19 -31.92
C GLU A 98 4.52 -31.70 -30.99
N PRO A 99 5.44 -30.83 -30.55
CA PRO A 99 6.61 -31.24 -29.81
C PRO A 99 6.18 -31.92 -28.51
N THR A 100 6.74 -33.09 -28.25
CA THR A 100 6.48 -33.87 -27.04
C THR A 100 6.80 -33.05 -25.79
N LEU A 101 6.13 -33.32 -24.68
CA LEU A 101 6.37 -32.63 -23.40
C LEU A 101 7.87 -32.63 -23.00
N LYS A 102 8.59 -33.70 -23.36
CA LYS A 102 10.03 -33.83 -23.14
C LYS A 102 10.85 -32.86 -24.01
N GLU A 103 10.44 -32.62 -25.25
CA GLU A 103 11.05 -31.64 -26.16
C GLU A 103 10.72 -30.21 -25.75
N MET A 104 9.50 -29.95 -25.26
CA MET A 104 9.16 -28.66 -24.65
C MET A 104 10.00 -28.39 -23.41
N PHE A 105 10.16 -29.39 -22.53
CA PHE A 105 10.97 -29.25 -21.32
C PHE A 105 12.44 -29.00 -21.67
N LEU A 106 13.01 -29.71 -22.65
CA LEU A 106 14.37 -29.47 -23.12
C LEU A 106 14.53 -28.05 -23.66
N LYS A 107 13.61 -27.58 -24.51
CA LYS A 107 13.64 -26.22 -25.06
C LYS A 107 13.53 -25.15 -23.98
N VAL A 108 12.72 -25.36 -22.95
CA VAL A 108 12.60 -24.41 -21.82
C VAL A 108 13.89 -24.37 -21.00
N VAL A 109 14.52 -25.52 -20.75
CA VAL A 109 15.79 -25.59 -20.03
C VAL A 109 16.90 -24.92 -20.85
N GLU A 110 16.97 -25.19 -22.15
CA GLU A 110 17.93 -24.54 -23.07
C GLU A 110 17.72 -23.02 -23.15
N GLN A 111 16.46 -22.56 -23.25
CA GLN A 111 16.14 -21.13 -23.21
C GLN A 111 16.52 -20.49 -21.88
N ASN A 112 16.26 -21.16 -20.75
CA ASN A 112 16.63 -20.65 -19.43
C ASN A 112 18.15 -20.57 -19.26
N GLN A 113 18.90 -21.52 -19.82
CA GLN A 113 20.36 -21.52 -19.78
C GLN A 113 20.94 -20.40 -20.66
N ALA A 114 20.35 -20.15 -21.82
CA ALA A 114 20.69 -19.03 -22.70
C ALA A 114 20.40 -17.67 -22.02
N ILE A 115 19.24 -17.52 -21.38
CA ILE A 115 18.88 -16.31 -20.62
C ILE A 115 19.87 -16.09 -19.46
N LEU A 116 20.33 -17.16 -18.80
CA LEU A 116 21.31 -17.03 -17.72
C LEU A 116 22.67 -16.52 -18.23
N LEU A 117 23.12 -17.04 -19.38
CA LEU A 117 24.34 -16.62 -20.06
C LEU A 117 24.24 -15.18 -20.57
N GLU A 118 23.13 -14.81 -21.21
CA GLU A 118 22.88 -13.45 -21.68
C GLU A 118 22.80 -12.47 -20.50
N ASN A 119 22.21 -12.87 -19.36
CA ASN A 119 22.24 -12.06 -18.14
C ASN A 119 23.65 -11.90 -17.56
N GLN A 120 24.49 -12.93 -17.63
CA GLN A 120 25.89 -12.84 -17.21
C GLN A 120 26.70 -11.93 -18.16
N GLU A 121 26.49 -12.04 -19.47
CA GLU A 121 27.12 -11.16 -20.46
C GLU A 121 26.62 -9.73 -20.35
N MET A 122 25.31 -9.49 -20.17
CA MET A 122 24.78 -8.16 -19.88
C MET A 122 25.40 -7.58 -18.61
N ARG A 123 25.56 -8.37 -17.54
CA ARG A 123 26.24 -7.92 -16.31
C ARG A 123 27.70 -7.56 -16.55
N LYS A 124 28.43 -8.34 -17.35
CA LYS A 124 29.81 -8.05 -17.75
C LYS A 124 29.89 -6.80 -18.63
N LEU A 125 29.04 -6.69 -19.64
CA LEU A 125 28.97 -5.54 -20.54
C LEU A 125 28.62 -4.27 -19.76
N LEU A 126 27.68 -4.34 -18.81
CA LEU A 126 27.35 -3.21 -17.94
C LEU A 126 28.54 -2.82 -17.04
N SER A 127 29.27 -3.81 -16.50
CA SER A 127 30.52 -3.58 -15.76
C SER A 127 31.63 -2.96 -16.62
N GLU A 128 31.67 -3.25 -17.92
CA GLU A 128 32.73 -2.80 -18.85
C GLU A 128 32.40 -1.51 -19.62
N THR A 129 31.11 -1.14 -19.73
CA THR A 129 30.64 0.05 -20.47
C THR A 129 30.39 1.25 -19.56
N ILE A 130 30.02 1.05 -18.28
CA ILE A 130 29.92 2.13 -17.28
C ILE A 130 31.23 2.96 -17.18
N PRO A 131 32.44 2.37 -17.22
CA PRO A 131 33.68 3.15 -17.19
C PRO A 131 33.98 3.93 -18.48
N LYS A 132 33.34 3.58 -19.61
CA LYS A 132 33.72 4.08 -20.96
C LYS A 132 32.87 5.26 -21.46
N ILE A 133 31.82 5.65 -20.74
CA ILE A 133 30.95 6.79 -21.10
C ILE A 133 31.50 8.13 -20.57
N GLY A 134 32.57 8.13 -19.77
CA GLY A 134 33.16 9.32 -19.16
C GLY A 134 34.59 9.62 -19.61
N ASN A 135 34.80 9.96 -20.88
CA ASN A 135 36.06 10.55 -21.33
C ASN A 135 36.16 12.03 -20.89
N THR A 136 36.25 12.28 -19.57
CA THR A 136 36.79 13.51 -19.00
C THR A 136 37.43 13.21 -17.64
N THR A 137 38.75 12.98 -17.64
CA THR A 137 39.69 13.02 -16.50
C THR A 137 39.38 12.18 -15.25
N ASN A 138 40.12 11.08 -15.12
CA ASN A 138 40.20 10.21 -13.95
C ASN A 138 40.76 10.94 -12.71
N ASN A 139 39.95 10.98 -11.66
CA ASN A 139 40.45 10.81 -10.30
C ASN A 139 39.77 9.53 -9.77
N THR A 140 40.49 8.41 -9.86
CA THR A 140 39.96 7.08 -9.54
C THR A 140 39.88 6.92 -8.03
N THR A 141 38.81 7.43 -7.43
CA THR A 141 38.37 7.00 -6.10
C THR A 141 37.47 5.78 -6.28
N ASN A 142 37.82 4.71 -5.58
CA ASN A 142 37.10 3.45 -5.53
C ASN A 142 35.70 3.68 -4.93
N ASN A 143 34.72 4.06 -5.75
CA ASN A 143 33.40 4.46 -5.25
C ASN A 143 32.47 3.25 -5.31
N ASN A 144 32.57 2.38 -4.30
CA ASN A 144 31.53 1.40 -3.97
C ASN A 144 30.25 2.16 -3.62
N GLN A 145 29.49 2.58 -4.63
CA GLN A 145 28.27 3.35 -4.44
C GLN A 145 27.24 2.49 -3.70
N PHE A 146 26.93 2.89 -2.47
CA PHE A 146 25.94 2.23 -1.62
C PHE A 146 24.61 2.02 -2.36
N ASN A 147 24.24 0.75 -2.58
CA ASN A 147 22.96 0.38 -3.18
C ASN A 147 21.90 0.19 -2.09
N LEU A 148 21.03 1.17 -1.96
CA LEU A 148 19.96 1.18 -0.96
C LEU A 148 18.99 0.00 -1.13
N GLN A 149 18.60 -0.33 -2.35
CA GLN A 149 17.62 -1.39 -2.57
C GLN A 149 18.18 -2.76 -2.20
N PHE A 150 19.47 -2.98 -2.48
CA PHE A 150 20.18 -4.19 -2.04
C PHE A 150 20.28 -4.25 -0.51
N PHE A 151 20.65 -3.15 0.15
CA PHE A 151 20.68 -3.09 1.62
C PHE A 151 19.33 -3.45 2.23
N LEU A 152 18.24 -2.84 1.76
CA LEU A 152 16.91 -3.10 2.30
C LEU A 152 16.43 -4.54 2.02
N ASN A 153 16.51 -5.00 0.77
CA ASN A 153 15.92 -6.27 0.36
C ASN A 153 16.78 -7.50 0.65
N GLU A 154 18.10 -7.36 0.72
CA GLU A 154 19.01 -8.49 0.95
C GLU A 154 19.62 -8.44 2.35
N THR A 155 20.13 -7.29 2.80
CA THR A 155 20.79 -7.17 4.10
C THR A 155 19.77 -7.09 5.24
N CYS A 156 18.72 -6.29 5.08
CA CYS A 156 17.64 -6.11 6.05
C CYS A 156 16.37 -6.92 5.68
N LYS A 157 16.54 -8.02 4.95
CA LYS A 157 15.43 -8.84 4.45
C LYS A 157 14.55 -9.40 5.58
N ASP A 158 15.16 -9.65 6.75
CA ASP A 158 14.51 -10.23 7.93
C ASP A 158 14.04 -9.16 8.93
N ALA A 159 13.98 -7.90 8.51
CA ALA A 159 13.38 -6.82 9.30
C ALA A 159 11.91 -7.09 9.62
N LEU A 160 11.51 -6.66 10.83
CA LEU A 160 10.13 -6.70 11.28
C LEU A 160 9.25 -5.79 10.43
N ASN A 161 7.96 -6.11 10.35
CA ASN A 161 6.99 -5.12 9.88
C ASN A 161 6.78 -4.05 10.96
N LEU A 162 6.50 -2.82 10.53
CA LEU A 162 6.24 -1.71 11.44
C LEU A 162 5.07 -2.02 12.39
N THR A 163 4.04 -2.70 11.89
CA THR A 163 2.89 -3.13 12.70
C THR A 163 3.34 -4.10 13.81
N ASP A 164 4.12 -5.12 13.46
CA ASP A 164 4.64 -6.11 14.42
C ASP A 164 5.54 -5.44 15.48
N PHE A 165 6.39 -4.49 15.04
CA PHE A 165 7.22 -3.71 15.95
C PHE A 165 6.36 -2.96 16.97
N VAL A 166 5.32 -2.23 16.52
CA VAL A 166 4.42 -1.49 17.41
C VAL A 166 3.73 -2.43 18.40
N GLU A 167 3.35 -3.63 17.98
CA GLU A 167 2.74 -4.64 18.84
C GLU A 167 3.70 -5.17 19.92
N GLN A 168 4.98 -5.30 19.60
CA GLN A 168 6.02 -5.80 20.51
C GLN A 168 6.60 -4.76 21.47
N ILE A 169 6.29 -3.47 21.26
CA ILE A 169 6.76 -2.40 22.14
C ILE A 169 6.39 -2.67 23.60
N LYS A 170 7.41 -2.70 24.45
CA LYS A 170 7.30 -2.84 25.90
C LYS A 170 7.22 -1.45 26.52
N LEU A 171 6.08 -1.17 27.13
CA LEU A 171 5.83 0.03 27.90
C LEU A 171 5.98 -0.27 29.39
N GLN A 172 6.49 0.70 30.14
CA GLN A 172 6.70 0.64 31.58
C GLN A 172 5.92 1.78 32.24
N LEU A 173 5.39 1.58 33.45
CA LEU A 173 4.69 2.66 34.16
C LEU A 173 5.55 3.91 34.39
N SER A 174 6.86 3.73 34.56
CA SER A 174 7.83 4.83 34.63
C SER A 174 7.89 5.68 33.36
N ASP A 175 7.41 5.16 32.22
CA ASP A 175 7.31 5.93 30.97
C ASP A 175 6.28 7.04 31.08
N LEU A 176 5.19 6.82 31.84
CA LEU A 176 4.20 7.86 32.12
C LEU A 176 4.80 9.00 32.96
N ASP A 177 5.56 8.67 34.00
CA ASP A 177 6.27 9.67 34.81
C ASP A 177 7.29 10.45 33.99
N MET A 178 7.95 9.78 33.05
CA MET A 178 8.91 10.38 32.14
C MET A 178 8.21 11.32 31.17
N ILE A 179 7.11 10.88 30.53
CA ILE A 179 6.28 11.70 29.64
C ILE A 179 5.77 12.95 30.35
N GLY A 180 5.25 12.85 31.57
CA GLY A 180 4.82 14.01 32.34
C GLY A 180 5.96 15.02 32.55
N ARG A 181 7.22 14.56 32.70
CA ARG A 181 8.38 15.45 32.91
C ARG A 181 8.94 16.07 31.64
N VAL A 182 9.02 15.31 30.55
CA VAL A 182 9.69 15.75 29.30
C VAL A 182 8.73 16.18 28.20
N GLY A 183 7.44 15.90 28.38
CA GLY A 183 6.37 16.16 27.42
C GLY A 183 6.20 15.07 26.37
N TYR A 184 5.08 15.14 25.63
CA TYR A 184 4.64 14.15 24.64
C TYR A 184 5.70 13.85 23.57
N VAL A 185 6.24 14.89 22.91
CA VAL A 185 7.16 14.73 21.77
C VAL A 185 8.40 13.96 22.19
N GLU A 186 9.03 14.38 23.29
CA GLU A 186 10.27 13.77 23.76
C GLU A 186 10.01 12.39 24.38
N GLY A 187 8.89 12.23 25.09
CA GLY A 187 8.54 10.98 25.74
C GLY A 187 8.22 9.86 24.76
N ILE A 188 7.35 10.12 23.77
CA ILE A 188 7.04 9.14 22.73
C ILE A 188 8.27 8.83 21.87
N THR A 189 9.10 9.84 21.55
CA THR A 189 10.39 9.65 20.86
C THR A 189 11.28 8.67 21.64
N LYS A 190 11.44 8.88 22.96
CA LYS A 190 12.26 8.01 23.81
C LYS A 190 11.76 6.58 23.87
N ILE A 191 10.45 6.39 24.03
CA ILE A 191 9.83 5.05 24.04
C ILE A 191 10.07 4.33 22.72
N PHE A 192 9.84 5.03 21.60
CA PHE A 192 10.04 4.48 20.26
C PHE A 192 11.50 4.05 20.07
N LEU A 193 12.44 4.95 20.35
CA LEU A 193 13.86 4.71 20.14
C LEU A 193 14.45 3.67 21.07
N ARG A 194 14.01 3.61 22.34
CA ARG A 194 14.44 2.56 23.27
C ARG A 194 14.14 1.18 22.71
N ASN A 195 12.88 0.95 22.33
CA ASN A 195 12.45 -0.33 21.76
C ASN A 195 13.11 -0.62 20.40
N LEU A 196 13.41 0.42 19.62
CA LEU A 196 14.12 0.26 18.34
C LEU A 196 15.61 -0.09 18.52
N LYS A 197 16.26 0.45 19.55
CA LYS A 197 17.68 0.20 19.88
C LYS A 197 17.91 -1.20 20.42
N ASP A 198 16.91 -1.79 21.06
CA ASP A 198 16.93 -3.20 21.51
C ASP A 198 16.91 -4.20 20.33
N ILE A 199 16.68 -3.71 19.11
CA ILE A 199 16.64 -4.51 17.88
C ILE A 199 17.88 -4.21 17.04
N ASP A 200 18.49 -5.28 16.52
CA ASP A 200 19.60 -5.19 15.57
C ASP A 200 19.25 -4.28 14.39
N VAL A 201 20.24 -3.52 13.89
CA VAL A 201 20.05 -2.53 12.83
C VAL A 201 19.31 -3.12 11.63
N CYS A 202 19.68 -4.33 11.18
CA CYS A 202 19.07 -4.95 9.99
C CYS A 202 17.70 -5.56 10.26
N LYS A 203 17.28 -5.61 11.53
CA LYS A 203 15.96 -6.10 11.94
C LYS A 203 14.95 -4.98 12.19
N ARG A 204 15.40 -3.72 12.18
CA ARG A 204 14.56 -2.54 12.42
C ARG A 204 13.58 -2.33 11.26
N PRO A 205 12.32 -1.96 11.52
CA PRO A 205 11.33 -1.72 10.47
C PRO A 205 11.52 -0.40 9.71
N ILE A 206 12.43 0.49 10.15
CA ILE A 206 12.56 1.86 9.63
C ILE A 206 14.04 2.20 9.42
N HIS A 207 14.36 2.78 8.26
CA HIS A 207 15.66 3.34 7.95
C HIS A 207 15.55 4.70 7.25
N CYS A 208 16.52 5.59 7.48
CA CYS A 208 16.63 6.89 6.81
C CYS A 208 17.82 6.91 5.85
N SER A 209 17.58 7.19 4.56
CA SER A 209 18.64 7.21 3.54
C SER A 209 19.23 8.60 3.27
N ASP A 210 18.46 9.65 3.55
CA ASP A 210 18.84 11.07 3.44
C ASP A 210 18.16 11.86 4.55
N LEU A 211 18.94 12.26 5.56
CA LEU A 211 18.46 13.04 6.70
C LEU A 211 18.03 14.46 6.31
N LYS A 212 18.65 15.08 5.30
CA LYS A 212 18.30 16.46 4.89
C LYS A 212 16.89 16.52 4.30
N ARG A 213 16.49 15.44 3.62
CA ARG A 213 15.17 15.28 3.01
C ARG A 213 14.24 14.40 3.85
N GLU A 214 14.65 14.03 5.06
CA GLU A 214 13.93 13.12 5.97
C GLU A 214 13.37 11.88 5.24
N THR A 215 14.16 11.32 4.32
CA THR A 215 13.69 10.25 3.45
C THR A 215 13.74 8.92 4.20
N LEU A 216 12.56 8.48 4.64
CA LEU A 216 12.35 7.23 5.38
C LEU A 216 11.92 6.10 4.46
N TYR A 217 12.38 4.90 4.79
CA TYR A 217 11.95 3.63 4.24
C TYR A 217 11.39 2.80 5.38
N ILE A 218 10.19 2.27 5.20
CA ILE A 218 9.46 1.52 6.20
C ILE A 218 9.10 0.16 5.63
N LYS A 219 9.40 -0.88 6.40
CA LYS A 219 8.95 -2.22 6.11
C LYS A 219 7.57 -2.45 6.73
N ASP A 220 6.61 -2.82 5.91
CA ASP A 220 5.27 -3.21 6.36
C ASP A 220 4.68 -4.20 5.36
N LYS A 221 3.88 -5.16 5.82
CA LYS A 221 3.34 -6.25 4.98
C LYS A 221 4.41 -6.95 4.13
N ASP A 222 5.57 -7.20 4.74
CA ASP A 222 6.76 -7.85 4.19
C ASP A 222 7.42 -7.12 3.01
N ALA A 223 7.06 -5.85 2.78
CA ALA A 223 7.63 -5.03 1.72
C ALA A 223 8.27 -3.75 2.26
N TRP A 224 9.43 -3.41 1.73
CA TRP A 224 10.06 -2.11 1.93
C TRP A 224 9.43 -1.07 1.02
N GLU A 225 8.89 0.00 1.61
CA GLU A 225 8.32 1.11 0.87
C GLU A 225 8.94 2.42 1.34
N LYS A 226 9.15 3.34 0.39
CA LYS A 226 9.52 4.72 0.72
C LYS A 226 8.31 5.42 1.33
N GLU A 227 8.51 6.09 2.46
CA GLU A 227 7.44 6.84 3.12
C GLU A 227 6.95 7.99 2.23
N ASN A 228 5.64 8.25 2.28
CA ASN A 228 5.03 9.34 1.51
C ASN A 228 5.24 10.69 2.22
N GLY A 229 5.00 11.80 1.52
CA GLY A 229 5.14 13.15 2.09
C GLY A 229 4.20 13.45 3.26
N GLU A 230 3.20 12.60 3.50
CA GLU A 230 2.27 12.73 4.62
C GLU A 230 2.68 11.90 5.85
N ASN A 231 3.72 11.07 5.74
CA ASN A 231 4.24 10.22 6.81
C ASN A 231 3.19 9.31 7.47
N ILE A 232 2.24 8.79 6.66
CA ILE A 232 1.04 8.09 7.17
C ILE A 232 1.38 6.88 8.03
N LYS A 233 2.35 6.05 7.62
CA LYS A 233 2.63 4.77 8.30
C LYS A 233 3.28 5.03 9.65
N ILE A 234 4.28 5.91 9.70
CA ILE A 234 4.96 6.25 10.94
C ILE A 234 4.04 7.02 11.90
N LYS A 235 3.16 7.91 11.40
CA LYS A 235 2.13 8.56 12.22
C LYS A 235 1.18 7.53 12.84
N ARG A 236 0.78 6.51 12.09
CA ARG A 236 -0.03 5.40 12.61
C ARG A 236 0.70 4.64 13.72
N ALA A 237 2.00 4.36 13.54
CA ALA A 237 2.80 3.71 14.57
C ALA A 237 2.91 4.56 15.85
N ILE A 238 3.14 5.86 15.72
CA ILE A 238 3.17 6.81 16.85
C ILE A 238 1.84 6.77 17.60
N LYS A 239 0.70 6.88 16.89
CA LYS A 239 -0.64 6.75 17.51
C LYS A 239 -0.87 5.39 18.18
N GLY A 240 -0.32 4.32 17.61
CA GLY A 240 -0.37 2.99 18.22
C GLY A 240 0.33 2.95 19.59
N ILE A 241 1.50 3.58 19.69
CA ILE A 241 2.25 3.71 20.95
C ILE A 241 1.50 4.58 21.95
N GLU A 242 0.98 5.72 21.49
CA GLU A 242 0.17 6.63 22.30
C GLU A 242 -1.04 5.92 22.92
N HIS A 243 -1.84 5.21 22.12
CA HIS A 243 -2.97 4.44 22.63
C HIS A 243 -2.57 3.38 23.65
N LYS A 244 -1.45 2.70 23.43
CA LYS A 244 -0.93 1.73 24.41
C LYS A 244 -0.47 2.42 25.70
N ASN A 245 0.12 3.60 25.60
CA ASN A 245 0.59 4.39 26.73
C ASN A 245 -0.59 4.90 27.57
N ILE A 246 -1.64 5.43 26.95
CA ILE A 246 -2.87 5.85 27.64
C ILE A 246 -3.50 4.69 28.42
N LYS A 247 -3.47 3.47 27.87
CA LYS A 247 -3.99 2.27 28.56
C LYS A 247 -3.27 1.92 29.87
N GLN A 248 -2.10 2.49 30.14
CA GLN A 248 -1.39 2.30 31.41
C GLN A 248 -1.86 3.22 32.53
N LEU A 249 -2.60 4.29 32.22
CA LEU A 249 -3.03 5.28 33.22
C LEU A 249 -3.86 4.70 34.38
N PRO A 250 -4.78 3.73 34.18
CA PRO A 250 -5.51 3.12 35.30
C PRO A 250 -4.56 2.44 36.29
N GLN A 251 -3.61 1.65 35.79
CA GLN A 251 -2.62 0.97 36.63
C GLN A 251 -1.71 1.98 37.34
N TRP A 252 -1.29 3.04 36.65
CA TRP A 252 -0.50 4.10 37.28
C TRP A 252 -1.25 4.75 38.45
N ARG A 253 -2.57 4.97 38.32
CA ARG A 253 -3.40 5.52 39.42
C ARG A 253 -3.50 4.56 40.61
N GLU A 254 -3.63 3.26 40.36
CA GLU A 254 -3.66 2.24 41.42
C GLU A 254 -2.35 2.25 42.26
N GLU A 255 -1.20 2.45 41.61
CA GLU A 255 0.10 2.57 42.30
C GLU A 255 0.33 3.95 42.95
N ASN A 256 -0.50 4.94 42.62
CA ASN A 256 -0.38 6.32 43.07
C ASN A 256 -1.70 6.87 43.63
N PRO A 257 -2.29 6.25 44.69
CA PRO A 257 -3.65 6.56 45.15
C PRO A 257 -3.84 8.01 45.61
N THR A 258 -2.78 8.66 46.11
CA THR A 258 -2.82 10.07 46.51
C THR A 258 -3.04 11.02 45.32
N ALA A 259 -2.90 10.55 44.07
CA ALA A 259 -3.19 11.35 42.88
C ALA A 259 -4.68 11.65 42.70
N GLU A 260 -5.58 10.99 43.43
CA GLU A 260 -7.02 11.30 43.38
C GLU A 260 -7.38 12.54 44.21
N ASP A 261 -6.54 12.89 45.18
CA ASP A 261 -6.74 14.04 46.04
C ASP A 261 -6.28 15.33 45.35
N THR A 262 -7.25 16.17 44.97
CA THR A 262 -7.07 17.42 44.22
C THR A 262 -6.18 18.46 44.91
N GLU A 263 -5.97 18.33 46.23
CA GLU A 263 -5.12 19.26 46.99
C GLU A 263 -3.65 18.88 46.98
N THR A 264 -3.32 17.68 46.48
CA THR A 264 -1.94 17.18 46.48
C THR A 264 -1.17 17.59 45.23
N LYS A 265 0.15 17.77 45.40
CA LYS A 265 1.08 17.91 44.27
C LYS A 265 1.02 16.71 43.31
N LYS A 266 0.71 15.53 43.83
CA LYS A 266 0.63 14.27 43.08
C LYS A 266 -0.56 14.26 42.12
N HIS A 267 -1.66 14.94 42.47
CA HIS A 267 -2.76 15.17 41.54
C HIS A 267 -2.36 16.08 40.37
N LEU A 268 -1.61 17.15 40.63
CA LEU A 268 -1.07 18.01 39.56
C LEU A 268 -0.14 17.23 38.62
N GLU A 269 0.70 16.35 39.17
CA GLU A 269 1.55 15.46 38.38
C GLU A 269 0.71 14.51 37.51
N TYR A 270 -0.34 13.90 38.07
CA TYR A 270 -1.26 13.06 37.31
C TYR A 270 -1.99 13.80 36.20
N GLN A 271 -2.49 15.02 36.45
CA GLN A 271 -3.13 15.85 35.41
C GLN A 271 -2.17 16.16 34.27
N ASN A 272 -0.92 16.46 34.60
CA ASN A 272 0.11 16.75 33.61
C ASN A 272 0.50 15.49 32.81
N ILE A 273 0.64 14.33 33.47
CA ILE A 273 0.83 13.04 32.81
C ILE A 273 -0.33 12.74 31.87
N LEU A 274 -1.57 12.94 32.31
CA LEU A 274 -2.77 12.71 31.51
C LEU A 274 -2.76 13.59 30.25
N LEU A 275 -2.49 14.90 30.41
CA LEU A 275 -2.40 15.85 29.31
C LEU A 275 -1.33 15.44 28.29
N GLU A 276 -0.11 15.15 28.77
CA GLU A 276 1.01 14.79 27.91
C GLU A 276 0.90 13.38 27.32
N ALA A 277 0.17 12.46 27.95
CA ALA A 277 -0.07 11.12 27.41
C ALA A 277 -1.09 11.11 26.26
N MET A 278 -1.99 12.10 26.22
CA MET A 278 -3.05 12.22 25.19
C MET A 278 -2.65 13.04 23.97
N GLY A 279 -1.46 13.66 23.95
CA GLY A 279 -0.94 14.37 22.78
C GLY A 279 -1.31 15.85 22.71
N GLY A 280 -1.83 16.29 21.56
CA GLY A 280 -2.19 17.68 21.25
C GLY A 280 -3.64 18.01 21.57
N ALA A 281 -3.92 19.29 21.81
CA ALA A 281 -5.28 19.76 22.04
C ALA A 281 -6.13 19.78 20.75
N THR A 282 -5.48 19.78 19.58
CA THR A 282 -6.12 19.83 18.27
C THR A 282 -5.38 18.92 17.28
N SER A 283 -6.07 18.53 16.19
CA SER A 283 -5.47 17.72 15.13
C SER A 283 -4.28 18.39 14.43
N GLU A 284 -4.26 19.73 14.37
CA GLU A 284 -3.13 20.47 13.81
C GLU A 284 -1.91 20.44 14.74
N ASP A 285 -2.14 20.56 16.05
CA ASP A 285 -1.08 20.44 17.06
C ASP A 285 -0.50 19.02 17.08
N ASP A 286 -1.36 18.00 17.02
CA ASP A 286 -0.95 16.60 16.88
C ASP A 286 -0.04 16.40 15.68
N ASN A 287 -0.44 16.90 14.51
CA ASN A 287 0.35 16.74 13.30
C ASN A 287 1.73 17.39 13.45
N LYS A 288 1.80 18.61 14.01
CA LYS A 288 3.09 19.28 14.29
C LYS A 288 3.95 18.51 15.29
N LYS A 289 3.36 17.95 16.33
CA LYS A 289 4.05 17.10 17.32
C LYS A 289 4.55 15.80 16.67
N HIS A 290 3.74 15.15 15.84
CA HIS A 290 4.13 13.94 15.10
C HIS A 290 5.31 14.21 14.15
N GLU A 291 5.29 15.30 13.38
CA GLU A 291 6.43 15.66 12.52
C GLU A 291 7.73 15.87 13.32
N LYS A 292 7.65 16.46 14.52
CA LYS A 292 8.82 16.59 15.41
C LYS A 292 9.34 15.23 15.88
N ILE A 293 8.43 14.31 16.25
CA ILE A 293 8.79 12.94 16.64
C ILE A 293 9.47 12.22 15.47
N ILE A 294 8.90 12.30 14.27
CA ILE A 294 9.43 11.68 13.05
C ILE A 294 10.84 12.19 12.75
N ARG A 295 11.06 13.50 12.83
CA ARG A 295 12.39 14.11 12.67
C ARG A 295 13.40 13.60 13.69
N ASN A 296 12.99 13.44 14.94
CA ASN A 296 13.88 12.92 15.99
C ASN A 296 14.22 11.45 15.73
N ILE A 297 13.25 10.63 15.31
CA ILE A 297 13.47 9.23 14.92
C ILE A 297 14.41 9.16 13.71
N ALA A 298 14.17 9.97 12.68
CA ALA A 298 14.94 9.98 11.44
C ALA A 298 16.45 10.15 11.69
N LYS A 299 16.83 11.00 12.65
CA LYS A 299 18.24 11.24 13.04
C LYS A 299 18.95 9.99 13.58
N GLU A 300 18.21 9.09 14.23
CA GLU A 300 18.76 7.91 14.90
C GLU A 300 18.71 6.64 14.03
N VAL A 301 17.99 6.69 12.91
CA VAL A 301 17.83 5.57 11.97
C VAL A 301 18.52 5.82 10.63
N VAL A 302 19.42 6.80 10.57
CA VAL A 302 20.22 7.10 9.38
C VAL A 302 21.10 5.89 9.03
N ILE A 303 21.08 5.50 7.76
CA ILE A 303 21.95 4.43 7.26
C ILE A 303 23.38 4.94 7.23
N GLU A 304 24.25 4.30 8.00
CA GLU A 304 25.69 4.54 7.96
C GLU A 304 26.27 4.01 6.65
N LYS A 305 26.50 4.92 5.70
CA LYS A 305 27.23 4.63 4.47
C LYS A 305 28.71 4.58 4.84
N LYS A 306 29.24 3.42 5.21
CA LYS A 306 30.69 3.25 5.41
C LYS A 306 31.38 3.68 4.11
N GLN A 307 32.18 4.75 4.19
CA GLN A 307 33.29 4.93 3.28
C GLN A 307 34.39 4.03 3.82
N GLU A 308 34.59 2.86 3.22
CA GLU A 308 35.84 2.15 3.41
C GLU A 308 36.96 3.09 2.96
N LYS A 309 37.80 3.50 3.91
CA LYS A 309 39.04 4.23 3.64
C LYS A 309 40.10 3.27 3.15
#